data_AF-A0A1X2D3Z7-F1
#
_entry.id   AF-A0A1X2D3Z7-F1
#
_cell.length_a   1.000
_cell.length_b   1.000
_cell.length_c   1.000
_cell.angle_alpha   90.00
_cell.angle_beta   90.00
_cell.angle_gamma   90.00
#
_symmetry.space_group_name_H-M   'P 1'
#
loop_
_entity.id
_entity.type
_entity.pdbx_description
1 polymer ?
#
loop_
_entity_poly.entity_id
_entity_poly.type
_entity_poly.pdbx_seq_one_letter_code
_entity_poly.pdbx_strand_id
1 'polypeptide(L)'
;MATGITGVTKMCLGMPGWQADADAAIAMAAPVDSTIHVMTIMWKYALTIPFGAVAADATALQTTADALWIAEQTGDQLVLGFALLAHGFTQLHHGGAHREKGIQLLTQARDSAARQRFVGIAMSIVDPELAREKARNGDVDGAIDLARAVVDRSYSSGEMLWRWSAVTVLVEVLLARGNDADVQEAQAAIDRLAAVPTDEGFLLHELPLLRLRGLVAGARGDTAGHDEFMARFRAKAVAVGFEPLAARVT
;
A
#
# COMPACT_ATOMS: atom_id res chain seq x y z
N MET A 1 7.15 -20.50 4.45
CA MET A 1 7.49 -19.42 3.48
C MET A 1 6.91 -19.67 2.08
N ALA A 2 7.08 -20.86 1.46
CA ALA A 2 6.58 -21.13 0.10
C ALA A 2 5.07 -20.84 -0.09
N THR A 3 4.23 -21.26 0.85
CA THR A 3 2.78 -20.97 0.83
C THR A 3 2.47 -19.48 0.89
N GLY A 4 3.21 -18.71 1.71
CA GLY A 4 3.01 -17.25 1.82
C GLY A 4 3.41 -16.50 0.55
N ILE A 5 4.54 -16.88 -0.07
CA ILE A 5 4.96 -16.34 -1.37
C ILE A 5 3.92 -16.67 -2.43
N THR A 6 3.40 -17.91 -2.45
CA THR A 6 2.34 -18.33 -3.38
C THR A 6 1.10 -17.46 -3.23
N GLY A 7 0.66 -17.19 -1.99
CA GLY A 7 -0.46 -16.29 -1.72
C GLY A 7 -0.22 -14.88 -2.27
N VAL A 8 0.94 -14.27 -1.98
CA VAL A 8 1.27 -12.93 -2.50
C VAL A 8 1.33 -12.90 -4.02
N THR A 9 1.94 -13.90 -4.67
CA THR A 9 2.01 -13.99 -6.13
C THR A 9 0.62 -14.13 -6.75
N LYS A 10 -0.24 -15.00 -6.20
CA LYS A 10 -1.61 -15.16 -6.68
C LYS A 10 -2.41 -13.87 -6.53
N MET A 11 -2.26 -13.16 -5.41
CA MET A 11 -2.87 -11.84 -5.19
C MET A 11 -2.42 -10.85 -6.27
N CYS A 12 -1.11 -10.78 -6.54
CA CYS A 12 -0.54 -9.88 -7.53
C CYS A 12 -1.04 -10.16 -8.96
N LEU A 13 -1.39 -11.41 -9.27
CA LEU A 13 -1.85 -11.84 -10.60
C LEU A 13 -3.38 -12.04 -10.68
N GLY A 14 -4.13 -11.67 -9.63
CA GLY A 14 -5.59 -11.85 -9.60
C GLY A 14 -6.06 -13.30 -9.62
N MET A 15 -5.21 -14.24 -9.19
CA MET A 15 -5.55 -15.65 -9.12
C MET A 15 -6.35 -15.96 -7.85
N PRO A 16 -7.37 -16.84 -7.93
CA PRO A 16 -8.19 -17.20 -6.78
C PRO A 16 -7.39 -18.01 -5.73
N GLY A 17 -7.89 -18.01 -4.49
CA GLY A 17 -7.32 -18.79 -3.38
C GLY A 17 -6.14 -18.14 -2.66
N TRP A 18 -5.73 -16.94 -3.06
CA TRP A 18 -4.58 -16.25 -2.47
C TRP A 18 -4.74 -15.96 -0.96
N GLN A 19 -5.95 -15.62 -0.50
CA GLN A 19 -6.22 -15.36 0.92
C GLN A 19 -6.06 -16.64 1.75
N ALA A 20 -6.60 -17.76 1.26
CA ALA A 20 -6.47 -19.06 1.91
C ALA A 20 -5.01 -19.50 2.02
N ASP A 21 -4.20 -19.27 0.98
CA ASP A 21 -2.76 -19.53 1.01
C ASP A 21 -2.03 -18.64 2.04
N ALA A 22 -2.41 -17.36 2.13
CA ALA A 22 -1.85 -16.45 3.13
C ALA A 22 -2.24 -16.86 4.57
N ASP A 23 -3.49 -17.25 4.80
CA ASP A 23 -3.98 -17.72 6.10
C ASP A 23 -3.34 -19.03 6.52
N ALA A 24 -3.22 -19.98 5.58
CA ALA A 24 -2.49 -21.23 5.81
C ALA A 24 -1.02 -20.94 6.16
N ALA A 25 -0.37 -20.00 5.48
CA ALA A 25 1.00 -19.62 5.80
C ALA A 25 1.14 -19.05 7.22
N ILE A 26 0.20 -18.21 7.68
CA ILE A 26 0.18 -17.67 9.05
C ILE A 26 0.03 -18.80 10.08
N ALA A 27 -0.92 -19.70 9.85
CA ALA A 27 -1.20 -20.83 10.75
C ALA A 27 0.00 -21.80 10.83
N MET A 28 0.64 -22.09 9.71
CA MET A 28 1.84 -22.94 9.65
C MET A 28 3.05 -22.30 10.34
N ALA A 29 3.17 -20.96 10.31
CA ALA A 29 4.28 -20.24 10.91
C ALA A 29 4.15 -20.09 12.44
N ALA A 30 2.91 -20.04 12.95
CA ALA A 30 2.62 -19.82 14.37
C ALA A 30 3.37 -20.77 15.34
N PRO A 31 3.44 -22.09 15.12
CA PRO A 31 4.14 -23.00 16.03
C PRO A 31 5.66 -23.05 15.82
N VAL A 32 6.22 -22.40 14.79
CA VAL A 32 7.63 -22.55 14.41
C VAL A 32 8.52 -21.54 15.12
N ASP A 33 8.27 -20.26 14.89
CA ASP A 33 9.07 -19.15 15.41
C ASP A 33 8.30 -17.83 15.27
N SER A 34 8.41 -16.94 16.27
CA SER A 34 7.69 -15.66 16.31
C SER A 34 8.05 -14.73 15.16
N THR A 35 9.31 -14.74 14.71
CA THR A 35 9.77 -13.94 13.57
C THR A 35 9.04 -14.33 12.30
N ILE A 36 8.98 -15.62 11.99
CA ILE A 36 8.34 -16.12 10.76
C ILE A 36 6.84 -15.87 10.83
N HIS A 37 6.23 -16.07 11.99
CA HIS A 37 4.80 -15.83 12.20
C HIS A 37 4.42 -14.36 11.98
N VAL A 38 5.07 -13.44 12.68
CA VAL A 38 4.81 -11.99 12.59
C VAL A 38 5.16 -11.46 11.20
N MET A 39 6.26 -11.93 10.58
CA MET A 39 6.62 -11.55 9.21
C MET A 39 5.54 -11.96 8.19
N THR A 40 4.91 -13.13 8.36
CA THR A 40 3.85 -13.59 7.45
C THR A 40 2.58 -12.75 7.60
N ILE A 41 2.24 -12.37 8.84
CA ILE A 41 1.15 -11.43 9.14
C ILE A 41 1.43 -10.06 8.50
N MET A 42 2.66 -9.57 8.61
CA MET A 42 3.10 -8.31 7.99
C MET A 42 2.95 -8.37 6.47
N TRP A 43 3.45 -9.41 5.80
CA TRP A 43 3.30 -9.55 4.35
C TRP A 43 1.85 -9.59 3.88
N LYS A 44 0.97 -10.28 4.62
CA LYS A 44 -0.45 -10.29 4.32
C LYS A 44 -1.00 -8.87 4.42
N TYR A 45 -0.94 -8.24 5.59
CA TYR A 45 -1.72 -7.03 5.85
C TYR A 45 -1.06 -5.74 5.37
N ALA A 46 0.27 -5.60 5.43
CA ALA A 46 0.96 -4.37 5.01
C ALA A 46 0.86 -4.13 3.49
N LEU A 47 0.66 -5.18 2.68
CA LEU A 47 0.44 -5.05 1.23
C LEU A 47 -1.04 -4.93 0.87
N THR A 48 -1.85 -5.85 1.40
CA THR A 48 -3.22 -6.03 0.92
C THR A 48 -4.16 -4.94 1.42
N ILE A 49 -3.98 -4.43 2.64
CA ILE A 49 -4.84 -3.38 3.19
C ILE A 49 -4.61 -2.04 2.48
N PRO A 50 -3.37 -1.52 2.35
CA PRO A 50 -3.15 -0.25 1.66
C PRO A 50 -3.59 -0.30 0.18
N PHE A 51 -3.36 -1.44 -0.47
CA PHE A 51 -3.83 -1.66 -1.83
C PHE A 51 -5.35 -1.74 -1.93
N GLY A 52 -6.05 -2.20 -0.89
CA GLY A 52 -7.50 -2.39 -0.86
C GLY A 52 -7.97 -3.78 -1.29
N ALA A 53 -7.07 -4.76 -1.34
CA ALA A 53 -7.42 -6.16 -1.58
C ALA A 53 -8.16 -6.80 -0.41
N VAL A 54 -7.96 -6.30 0.81
CA VAL A 54 -8.74 -6.67 2.01
C VAL A 54 -9.09 -5.44 2.82
N ALA A 55 -10.18 -5.53 3.58
CA ALA A 55 -10.58 -4.48 4.50
C ALA A 55 -9.67 -4.49 5.73
N ALA A 56 -9.43 -3.30 6.29
CA ALA A 56 -8.88 -3.16 7.64
C ALA A 56 -10.01 -3.37 8.67
N ASP A 57 -10.55 -4.58 8.75
CA ASP A 57 -11.69 -4.91 9.62
C ASP A 57 -11.25 -5.26 11.06
N ALA A 58 -12.22 -5.60 11.91
CA ALA A 58 -11.98 -5.97 13.30
C ALA A 58 -11.09 -7.23 13.43
N THR A 59 -11.18 -8.17 12.48
CA THR A 59 -10.35 -9.38 12.48
C THR A 59 -8.90 -9.06 12.14
N ALA A 60 -8.65 -8.21 11.15
CA ALA A 60 -7.32 -7.72 10.83
C ALA A 60 -6.72 -6.92 12.00
N LEU A 61 -7.52 -6.07 12.65
CA LEU A 61 -7.09 -5.32 13.84
C LEU A 61 -6.67 -6.25 14.98
N GLN A 62 -7.48 -7.26 15.29
CA GLN A 62 -7.16 -8.22 16.36
C GLN A 62 -5.91 -9.02 16.00
N THR A 63 -5.83 -9.57 14.79
CA THR A 63 -4.69 -10.40 14.36
C THR A 63 -3.37 -9.62 14.43
N THR A 64 -3.37 -8.37 13.98
CA THR A 64 -2.17 -7.53 14.00
C THR A 64 -1.84 -7.00 15.39
N ALA A 65 -2.84 -6.80 16.27
CA ALA A 65 -2.61 -6.48 17.68
C ALA A 65 -1.94 -7.64 18.41
N ASP A 66 -2.39 -8.88 18.19
CA ASP A 66 -1.80 -10.08 18.78
C ASP A 66 -0.35 -10.25 18.32
N ALA A 67 -0.07 -10.01 17.03
CA ALA A 67 1.29 -10.03 16.49
C ALA A 67 2.20 -8.97 17.14
N LEU A 68 1.68 -7.78 17.42
CA LEU A 68 2.41 -6.73 18.13
C LEU A 68 2.70 -7.12 19.58
N TRP A 69 1.71 -7.68 20.27
CA TRP A 69 1.91 -8.19 21.63
C TRP A 69 2.99 -9.28 21.68
N ILE A 70 2.96 -10.26 20.75
CA ILE A 70 4.00 -11.29 20.64
C ILE A 70 5.38 -10.64 20.43
N ALA A 71 5.48 -9.69 19.50
CA ALA A 71 6.74 -9.03 19.20
C ALA A 71 7.32 -8.28 20.41
N GLU A 72 6.48 -7.58 21.18
CA GLU A 72 6.87 -6.89 22.41
C GLU A 72 7.44 -7.86 23.47
N GLN A 73 6.88 -9.07 23.59
CA GLN A 73 7.37 -10.08 24.54
C GLN A 73 8.73 -10.66 24.14
N THR A 74 9.06 -10.70 22.85
CA THR A 74 10.32 -11.30 22.37
C THR A 74 11.54 -10.40 22.58
N GLY A 75 11.34 -9.09 22.67
CA GLY A 75 12.43 -8.10 22.72
C GLY A 75 13.24 -7.97 21.41
N ASP A 76 12.87 -8.71 20.36
CA ASP A 76 13.54 -8.68 19.06
C ASP A 76 13.05 -7.49 18.23
N GLN A 77 13.99 -6.61 17.87
CA GLN A 77 13.70 -5.38 17.13
C GLN A 77 13.21 -5.64 15.69
N LEU A 78 13.64 -6.74 15.08
CA LEU A 78 13.19 -7.13 13.74
C LEU A 78 11.70 -7.54 13.79
N VAL A 79 11.36 -8.38 14.76
CA VAL A 79 9.98 -8.85 14.97
C VAL A 79 9.08 -7.67 15.32
N LEU A 80 9.55 -6.77 16.18
CA LEU A 80 8.84 -5.53 16.52
C LEU A 80 8.60 -4.66 15.30
N GLY A 81 9.61 -4.46 14.44
CA GLY A 81 9.46 -3.70 13.20
C GLY A 81 8.37 -4.26 12.28
N PHE A 82 8.31 -5.58 12.10
CA PHE A 82 7.26 -6.22 11.30
C PHE A 82 5.86 -6.04 11.91
N ALA A 83 5.73 -6.20 13.22
CA ALA A 83 4.45 -6.03 13.88
C ALA A 83 3.95 -4.57 13.85
N LEU A 84 4.86 -3.60 14.04
CA LEU A 84 4.55 -2.17 13.93
C LEU A 84 4.06 -1.81 12.52
N LEU A 85 4.67 -2.37 11.47
CA LEU A 85 4.18 -2.18 10.09
C LEU A 85 2.78 -2.78 9.92
N ALA A 86 2.60 -4.05 10.28
CA ALA A 86 1.33 -4.76 10.11
C ALA A 86 0.18 -4.05 10.83
N HIS A 87 0.39 -3.74 12.12
CA HIS A 87 -0.62 -3.10 12.95
C HIS A 87 -0.81 -1.63 12.58
N GLY A 88 0.27 -0.92 12.26
CA GLY A 88 0.24 0.49 11.84
C GLY A 88 -0.61 0.72 10.60
N PHE A 89 -0.41 -0.07 9.53
CA PHE A 89 -1.25 0.02 8.33
C PHE A 89 -2.70 -0.33 8.62
N THR A 90 -2.94 -1.38 9.41
CA THR A 90 -4.30 -1.79 9.77
C THR A 90 -5.03 -0.67 10.52
N GLN A 91 -4.41 -0.05 11.52
CA GLN A 91 -4.96 1.08 12.27
C GLN A 91 -5.21 2.30 11.37
N LEU A 92 -4.23 2.65 10.52
CA LEU A 92 -4.31 3.77 9.58
C LEU A 92 -5.51 3.64 8.63
N HIS A 93 -5.69 2.45 8.04
CA HIS A 93 -6.74 2.20 7.05
C HIS A 93 -8.09 1.84 7.67
N HIS A 94 -8.15 1.39 8.92
CA HIS A 94 -9.41 1.30 9.67
C HIS A 94 -10.02 2.69 9.88
N GLY A 95 -9.18 3.70 10.08
CA GLY A 95 -9.58 5.12 10.10
C GLY A 95 -10.24 5.56 11.41
N GLY A 96 -10.95 6.69 11.37
CA GLY A 96 -11.49 7.32 12.57
C GLY A 96 -10.40 7.67 13.60
N ALA A 97 -10.67 7.40 14.87
CA ALA A 97 -9.73 7.66 15.97
C ALA A 97 -8.44 6.81 15.92
N HIS A 98 -8.41 5.77 15.09
CA HIS A 98 -7.27 4.86 14.96
C HIS A 98 -6.15 5.39 14.05
N ARG A 99 -6.47 6.37 13.21
CA ARG A 99 -5.56 6.88 12.17
C ARG A 99 -4.26 7.44 12.72
N GLU A 100 -4.34 8.31 13.73
CA GLU A 100 -3.16 8.95 14.34
C GLU A 100 -2.23 7.90 14.97
N LYS A 101 -2.81 6.94 15.70
CA LYS A 101 -2.05 5.82 16.27
C LYS A 101 -1.36 4.98 15.18
N GLY A 102 -2.04 4.72 14.07
CA GLY A 102 -1.45 4.05 12.91
C GLY A 102 -0.21 4.76 12.39
N ILE A 103 -0.29 6.09 12.19
CA ILE A 103 0.84 6.91 11.74
C ILE A 103 2.01 6.88 12.73
N GLN A 104 1.73 6.94 14.03
CA GLN A 104 2.76 6.86 15.07
C GLN A 104 3.52 5.53 15.01
N LEU A 105 2.80 4.40 14.88
CA LEU A 105 3.40 3.07 14.77
C LEU A 105 4.25 2.92 13.50
N LEU A 106 3.76 3.42 12.36
CA LEU A 106 4.50 3.39 11.09
C LEU A 106 5.76 4.26 11.15
N THR A 107 5.68 5.43 11.78
CA THR A 107 6.84 6.30 12.00
C THR A 107 7.90 5.62 12.88
N GLN A 108 7.47 4.95 13.95
CA GLN A 108 8.37 4.19 14.81
C GLN A 108 9.07 3.06 14.06
N ALA A 109 8.35 2.31 13.21
CA ALA A 109 8.92 1.26 12.38
C ALA A 109 9.96 1.81 11.40
N ARG A 110 9.63 2.92 10.73
CA ARG A 110 10.50 3.63 9.78
C ARG A 110 11.79 4.12 10.44
N ASP A 111 11.70 4.78 11.60
CA ASP A 111 12.87 5.33 12.29
C ASP A 111 13.78 4.23 12.85
N SER A 112 13.20 3.11 13.26
CA SER A 112 13.94 1.92 13.67
C SER A 112 14.69 1.29 12.50
N ALA A 113 14.05 1.20 11.32
CA ALA A 113 14.67 0.72 10.09
C ALA A 113 15.82 1.62 9.59
N ALA A 114 15.74 2.93 9.80
CA ALA A 114 16.80 3.87 9.46
C ALA A 114 18.07 3.66 10.32
N ARG A 115 17.90 3.17 11.56
CA ARG A 115 19.00 2.89 12.50
C ARG A 115 19.59 1.49 12.37
N GLN A 116 18.78 0.53 11.93
CA GLN A 116 19.16 -0.86 11.75
C GLN A 116 18.71 -1.29 10.35
N ARG A 117 19.64 -1.50 9.39
CA ARG A 117 19.44 -1.68 7.93
C ARG A 117 18.44 -2.76 7.47
N PHE A 118 17.67 -3.38 8.36
CA PHE A 118 17.04 -4.67 8.15
C PHE A 118 15.58 -4.60 7.69
N VAL A 119 14.93 -3.44 7.77
CA VAL A 119 13.59 -3.23 7.18
C VAL A 119 13.65 -2.15 6.09
N GLY A 120 14.55 -2.31 5.12
CA GLY A 120 14.67 -1.37 3.99
C GLY A 120 13.35 -1.13 3.24
N ILE A 121 12.43 -2.10 3.30
CA ILE A 121 11.07 -2.01 2.78
C ILE A 121 10.20 -0.96 3.52
N ALA A 122 10.48 -0.66 4.79
CA ALA A 122 9.68 0.25 5.61
C ALA A 122 9.59 1.64 4.97
N MET A 123 10.71 2.20 4.47
CA MET A 123 10.68 3.51 3.80
C MET A 123 9.81 3.48 2.55
N SER A 124 9.93 2.42 1.73
CA SER A 124 9.16 2.28 0.49
C SER A 124 7.65 2.21 0.72
N ILE A 125 7.20 1.69 1.86
CA ILE A 125 5.77 1.49 2.16
C ILE A 125 5.20 2.57 3.07
N VAL A 126 5.98 3.10 4.01
CA VAL A 126 5.55 4.09 4.99
C VAL A 126 5.56 5.50 4.42
N ASP A 127 6.61 5.89 3.69
CA ASP A 127 6.77 7.27 3.23
C ASP A 127 5.61 7.76 2.33
N PRO A 128 5.01 6.94 1.43
CA PRO A 128 3.80 7.32 0.72
C PRO A 128 2.64 7.69 1.66
N GLU A 129 2.39 6.90 2.71
CA GLU A 129 1.31 7.19 3.65
C GLU A 129 1.62 8.43 4.51
N LEU A 130 2.88 8.68 4.86
CA LEU A 130 3.31 9.92 5.53
C LEU A 130 3.11 11.14 4.63
N ALA A 131 3.40 11.04 3.32
CA ALA A 131 3.11 12.11 2.37
C ALA A 131 1.60 12.37 2.28
N ARG A 132 0.77 11.32 2.22
CA ARG A 132 -0.69 11.46 2.25
C ARG A 132 -1.19 12.09 3.55
N GLU A 133 -0.57 11.77 4.69
CA GLU A 133 -0.88 12.38 5.99
C GLU A 133 -0.52 13.87 6.03
N LYS A 134 0.64 14.25 5.49
CA LYS A 134 1.05 15.65 5.37
C LYS A 134 0.03 16.48 4.58
N ALA A 135 -0.38 15.97 3.41
CA ALA A 135 -1.39 16.63 2.59
C ALA A 135 -2.72 16.78 3.34
N ARG A 136 -3.15 15.72 4.05
CA ARG A 136 -4.37 15.75 4.87
C ARG A 136 -4.32 16.76 6.02
N ASN A 137 -3.13 17.02 6.56
CA ASN A 137 -2.91 18.03 7.60
C ASN A 137 -2.64 19.44 7.05
N GLY A 138 -2.76 19.64 5.73
CA GLY A 138 -2.60 20.94 5.08
C GLY A 138 -1.19 21.28 4.61
N ASP A 139 -0.19 20.45 4.90
CA ASP A 139 1.19 20.58 4.39
C ASP A 139 1.28 19.95 2.98
N VAL A 140 0.62 20.59 2.02
CA VAL A 140 0.52 20.08 0.63
C VAL A 140 1.88 20.11 -0.07
N ASP A 141 2.65 21.20 0.06
CA ASP A 141 3.95 21.31 -0.59
C ASP A 141 4.95 20.29 -0.02
N GLY A 142 5.01 20.14 1.32
CA GLY A 142 5.84 19.12 1.95
C GLY A 142 5.41 17.70 1.62
N ALA A 143 4.12 17.46 1.38
CA ALA A 143 3.62 16.18 0.88
C ALA A 143 4.11 15.88 -0.54
N ILE A 144 4.08 16.87 -1.44
CA ILE A 144 4.55 16.71 -2.83
C ILE A 144 6.05 16.44 -2.85
N ASP A 145 6.84 17.21 -2.09
CA ASP A 145 8.29 17.03 -2.04
C ASP A 145 8.67 15.63 -1.52
N LEU A 146 7.99 15.15 -0.48
CA LEU A 146 8.17 13.79 0.02
C LEU A 146 7.74 12.75 -1.03
N ALA A 147 6.56 12.90 -1.63
CA ALA A 147 6.04 11.95 -2.62
C ALA A 147 6.96 11.83 -3.85
N ARG A 148 7.48 12.95 -4.36
CA ARG A 148 8.49 12.97 -5.45
C ARG A 148 9.73 12.18 -5.08
N ALA A 149 10.29 12.44 -3.90
CA ALA A 149 11.48 11.75 -3.42
C ALA A 149 11.27 10.23 -3.30
N VAL A 150 10.07 9.79 -2.88
CA VAL A 150 9.72 8.37 -2.78
C VAL A 150 9.55 7.75 -4.17
N VAL A 151 8.89 8.43 -5.10
CA VAL A 151 8.79 7.99 -6.49
C VAL A 151 10.17 7.79 -7.09
N ASP A 152 11.06 8.79 -7.01
CA ASP A 152 12.41 8.69 -7.57
C ASP A 152 13.25 7.58 -6.91
N ARG A 153 13.11 7.40 -5.59
CA ARG A 153 13.74 6.26 -4.89
C ARG A 153 13.24 4.92 -5.42
N SER A 154 11.93 4.76 -5.64
CA SER A 154 11.35 3.50 -6.13
C SER A 154 11.86 3.11 -7.52
N TYR A 155 12.14 4.09 -8.39
CA TYR A 155 12.73 3.83 -9.70
C TYR A 155 14.24 3.57 -9.62
N SER A 156 14.98 4.37 -8.86
CA SER A 156 16.44 4.21 -8.74
C SER A 156 16.87 2.94 -8.02
N SER A 157 16.05 2.40 -7.12
CA SER A 157 16.33 1.14 -6.41
C SER A 157 15.88 -0.12 -7.17
N GLY A 158 15.10 0.04 -8.25
CA GLY A 158 14.48 -1.09 -8.97
C GLY A 158 13.28 -1.72 -8.25
N GLU A 159 12.81 -1.15 -7.14
CA GLU A 159 11.63 -1.63 -6.40
C GLU A 159 10.38 -1.64 -7.30
N MET A 160 9.66 -2.77 -7.41
CA MET A 160 8.46 -2.89 -8.25
C MET A 160 7.15 -3.15 -7.51
N LEU A 161 7.20 -3.76 -6.32
CA LEU A 161 6.02 -4.22 -5.58
C LEU A 161 5.24 -3.07 -4.94
N TRP A 162 5.91 -1.96 -4.60
CA TRP A 162 5.34 -0.82 -3.87
C TRP A 162 5.34 0.47 -4.68
N ARG A 163 5.99 0.49 -5.84
CA ARG A 163 6.01 1.63 -6.77
C ARG A 163 4.63 2.23 -7.04
N TRP A 164 3.60 1.38 -7.11
CA TRP A 164 2.22 1.83 -7.28
C TRP A 164 1.75 2.79 -6.18
N SER A 165 2.14 2.55 -4.93
CA SER A 165 1.74 3.36 -3.78
C SER A 165 2.38 4.74 -3.86
N ALA A 166 3.68 4.78 -4.16
CA ALA A 166 4.43 6.02 -4.36
C ALA A 166 3.82 6.89 -5.46
N VAL A 167 3.58 6.31 -6.65
CA VAL A 167 2.99 7.04 -7.79
C VAL A 167 1.55 7.47 -7.49
N THR A 168 0.76 6.60 -6.86
CA THR A 168 -0.63 6.92 -6.50
C THR A 168 -0.70 8.13 -5.59
N VAL A 169 0.10 8.18 -4.52
CA VAL A 169 0.09 9.31 -3.60
C VAL A 169 0.57 10.59 -4.29
N LEU A 170 1.65 10.54 -5.10
CA LEU A 170 2.11 11.72 -5.82
C LEU A 170 1.01 12.32 -6.71
N VAL A 171 0.34 11.48 -7.50
CA VAL A 171 -0.76 11.91 -8.37
C VAL A 171 -1.92 12.47 -7.55
N GLU A 172 -2.35 11.79 -6.49
CA GLU A 172 -3.45 12.27 -5.64
C GLU A 172 -3.17 13.65 -5.04
N VAL A 173 -1.97 13.88 -4.51
CA VAL A 173 -1.60 15.15 -3.88
C VAL A 173 -1.45 16.26 -4.93
N LEU A 174 -0.86 15.97 -6.10
CA LEU A 174 -0.76 16.93 -7.21
C LEU A 174 -2.15 17.35 -7.69
N LEU A 175 -3.06 16.41 -7.92
CA LEU A 175 -4.41 16.70 -8.38
C LEU A 175 -5.25 17.44 -7.34
N ALA A 176 -5.02 17.20 -6.04
CA ALA A 176 -5.66 17.95 -4.97
C ALA A 176 -5.20 19.43 -4.93
N ARG A 177 -3.95 19.73 -5.29
CA ARG A 177 -3.44 21.10 -5.43
C ARG A 177 -3.92 21.76 -6.73
N GLY A 178 -3.97 20.99 -7.82
CA GLY A 178 -4.86 21.25 -8.95
C GLY A 178 -4.44 22.32 -9.96
N ASN A 179 -3.18 22.75 -9.98
CA ASN A 179 -2.71 23.66 -11.04
C ASN A 179 -2.33 22.89 -12.34
N ASP A 180 -2.23 23.60 -13.47
CA ASP A 180 -1.94 22.97 -14.76
C ASP A 180 -0.60 22.20 -14.78
N ALA A 181 0.42 22.71 -14.07
CA ALA A 181 1.71 22.03 -13.96
C ALA A 181 1.58 20.73 -13.14
N ASP A 182 0.73 20.72 -12.11
CA ASP A 182 0.45 19.53 -11.31
C ASP A 182 -0.25 18.45 -12.13
N VAL A 183 -1.21 18.82 -12.98
CA VAL A 183 -1.89 17.89 -13.89
C VAL A 183 -0.91 17.33 -14.93
N GLN A 184 0.00 18.15 -15.44
CA GLN A 184 1.05 17.71 -16.36
C GLN A 184 2.03 16.74 -15.68
N GLU A 185 2.48 17.06 -14.47
CA GLU A 185 3.37 16.20 -13.69
C GLU A 185 2.69 14.88 -13.31
N ALA A 186 1.42 14.90 -12.90
CA ALA A 186 0.63 13.72 -12.61
C ALA A 186 0.55 12.80 -13.84
N GLN A 187 0.29 13.37 -15.02
CA GLN A 187 0.31 12.61 -16.27
C GLN A 187 1.70 12.00 -16.54
N ALA A 188 2.77 12.77 -16.39
CA ALA A 188 4.13 12.27 -16.61
C ALA A 188 4.49 11.11 -15.66
N ALA A 189 4.05 11.17 -14.40
CA ALA A 189 4.24 10.09 -13.43
C ALA A 189 3.48 8.82 -13.84
N ILE A 190 2.25 8.96 -14.36
CA ILE A 190 1.44 7.86 -14.88
C ILE A 190 2.09 7.24 -16.13
N ASP A 191 2.57 8.08 -17.06
CA ASP A 191 3.21 7.61 -18.29
C ASP A 191 4.50 6.86 -17.98
N ARG A 192 5.30 7.37 -17.03
CA ARG A 192 6.49 6.69 -16.53
C ARG A 192 6.14 5.34 -15.88
N LEU A 193 5.05 5.28 -15.11
CA LEU A 193 4.58 4.01 -14.53
C LEU A 193 4.17 3.04 -15.64
N ALA A 194 3.37 3.48 -16.61
CA ALA A 194 2.87 2.65 -17.71
C ALA A 194 3.98 2.13 -18.65
N ALA A 195 5.11 2.82 -18.74
CA ALA A 195 6.27 2.39 -19.52
C ALA A 195 7.06 1.24 -18.87
N VAL A 196 6.81 0.91 -17.60
CA VAL A 196 7.50 -0.19 -16.91
C VAL A 196 6.98 -1.53 -17.44
N PRO A 197 7.85 -2.41 -17.97
CA PRO A 197 7.44 -3.73 -18.41
C PRO A 197 6.99 -4.57 -17.22
N THR A 198 5.77 -5.10 -17.29
CA THR A 198 5.19 -6.01 -16.29
C THR A 198 4.49 -7.16 -17.00
N ASP A 199 4.33 -8.29 -16.29
CA ASP A 199 3.53 -9.40 -16.80
C ASP A 199 2.09 -8.96 -16.99
N GLU A 200 1.44 -9.50 -18.03
CA GLU A 200 0.03 -9.24 -18.30
C GLU A 200 -0.82 -9.62 -17.08
N GLY A 201 -1.69 -8.71 -16.64
CA GLY A 201 -2.57 -8.93 -15.48
C GLY A 201 -1.91 -8.69 -14.12
N PHE A 202 -0.70 -8.13 -14.05
CA PHE A 202 -0.11 -7.70 -12.78
C PHE A 202 -0.94 -6.56 -12.15
N LEU A 203 -1.76 -6.91 -11.15
CA LEU A 203 -2.82 -6.06 -10.60
C LEU A 203 -2.29 -4.82 -9.89
N LEU A 204 -1.14 -4.94 -9.23
CA LEU A 204 -0.47 -3.81 -8.57
C LEU A 204 -0.02 -2.74 -9.58
N HIS A 205 -0.06 -3.01 -10.88
CA HIS A 205 0.23 -2.05 -11.93
C HIS A 205 -1.04 -1.65 -12.71
N GLU A 206 -1.84 -2.62 -13.14
CA GLU A 206 -3.03 -2.40 -13.96
C GLU A 206 -4.10 -1.54 -13.25
N LEU A 207 -4.45 -1.89 -12.00
CA LEU A 207 -5.52 -1.21 -11.27
C LEU A 207 -5.16 0.26 -10.93
N PRO A 208 -3.95 0.57 -10.42
CA PRO A 208 -3.52 1.95 -10.25
C PRO A 208 -3.55 2.75 -11.55
N LEU A 209 -3.06 2.20 -12.68
CA LEU A 209 -3.09 2.93 -13.95
C LEU A 209 -4.50 3.29 -14.40
N LEU A 210 -5.46 2.38 -14.29
CA LEU A 210 -6.86 2.66 -14.61
C LEU A 210 -7.39 3.81 -13.75
N ARG A 211 -7.20 3.73 -12.43
CA ARG A 211 -7.69 4.76 -11.50
C ARG A 211 -7.03 6.11 -11.75
N LEU A 212 -5.69 6.16 -11.82
CA LEU A 212 -4.95 7.42 -11.95
C LEU A 212 -5.24 8.14 -13.27
N ARG A 213 -5.44 7.39 -14.37
CA ARG A 213 -5.89 7.96 -15.65
C ARG A 213 -7.29 8.56 -15.56
N GLY A 214 -8.20 7.90 -14.85
CA GLY A 214 -9.52 8.44 -14.55
C GLY A 214 -9.45 9.75 -13.75
N LEU A 215 -8.62 9.80 -12.71
CA LEU A 215 -8.43 11.02 -11.91
C LEU A 215 -7.89 12.19 -12.74
N VAL A 216 -6.89 11.95 -13.59
CA VAL A 216 -6.33 12.99 -14.48
C VAL A 216 -7.34 13.44 -15.53
N ALA A 217 -8.14 12.53 -16.10
CA ALA A 217 -9.22 12.89 -17.02
C ALA A 217 -10.23 13.82 -16.34
N GLY A 218 -10.65 13.50 -15.11
CA GLY A 218 -11.52 14.35 -14.31
C GLY A 218 -10.93 15.73 -14.03
N ALA A 219 -9.65 15.80 -13.66
CA ALA A 219 -8.95 17.07 -13.44
C ALA A 219 -8.85 17.95 -14.71
N ARG A 220 -8.91 17.34 -15.90
CA ARG A 220 -8.95 18.05 -17.19
C ARG A 220 -10.36 18.40 -17.66
N GLY A 221 -11.39 18.05 -16.90
CA GLY A 221 -12.79 18.22 -17.30
C GLY A 221 -13.28 17.20 -18.34
N ASP A 222 -12.53 16.13 -18.60
CA ASP A 222 -12.95 15.02 -19.45
C ASP A 222 -13.80 14.02 -18.63
N THR A 223 -15.07 14.37 -18.44
CA THR A 223 -16.02 13.53 -17.68
C THR A 223 -16.22 12.16 -18.32
N ALA A 224 -16.27 12.08 -19.66
CA ALA A 224 -16.48 10.81 -20.35
C ALA A 224 -15.30 9.85 -20.16
N GLY A 225 -14.07 10.37 -20.33
CA GLY A 225 -12.85 9.59 -20.06
C GLY A 225 -12.73 9.20 -18.60
N HIS A 226 -13.06 10.10 -17.67
CA HIS A 226 -13.11 9.79 -16.23
C HIS A 226 -14.03 8.61 -15.95
N ASP A 227 -15.29 8.66 -16.41
CA ASP A 227 -16.30 7.64 -16.16
C ASP A 227 -15.89 6.29 -16.77
N GLU A 228 -15.33 6.28 -17.98
CA GLU A 228 -14.87 5.06 -18.64
C GLU A 228 -13.75 4.38 -17.83
N PHE A 229 -12.70 5.13 -17.46
CA PHE A 229 -11.59 4.59 -16.68
C PHE A 229 -12.04 4.05 -15.32
N MET A 230 -12.92 4.78 -14.64
CA MET A 230 -13.41 4.37 -13.32
C MET A 230 -14.37 3.19 -13.38
N ALA A 231 -15.18 3.06 -14.44
CA ALA A 231 -15.99 1.87 -14.68
C ALA A 231 -15.11 0.63 -14.91
N ARG A 232 -14.06 0.74 -15.72
CA ARG A 232 -13.10 -0.36 -15.97
C ARG A 232 -12.33 -0.75 -14.72
N PHE A 233 -11.87 0.23 -13.95
CA PHE A 233 -11.23 0.02 -12.65
C PHE A 233 -12.13 -0.76 -11.68
N ARG A 234 -13.38 -0.30 -11.48
CA ARG A 234 -14.33 -0.96 -10.57
C ARG A 234 -14.68 -2.37 -11.04
N ALA A 235 -14.96 -2.55 -12.33
CA ALA A 235 -15.28 -3.86 -12.89
C ALA A 235 -14.13 -4.85 -12.68
N LYS A 236 -12.88 -4.42 -12.90
CA LYS A 236 -11.70 -5.26 -12.69
C LYS A 236 -11.49 -5.58 -11.20
N ALA A 237 -11.62 -4.60 -10.31
CA ALA A 237 -11.50 -4.81 -8.86
C ALA A 237 -12.54 -5.79 -8.33
N VAL A 238 -13.79 -5.70 -8.79
CA VAL A 238 -14.85 -6.67 -8.45
C VAL A 238 -14.54 -8.06 -9.00
N ALA A 239 -14.08 -8.17 -10.24
CA ALA A 239 -13.77 -9.45 -10.87
C ALA A 239 -12.69 -10.27 -10.14
N VAL A 240 -11.79 -9.59 -9.42
CA VAL A 240 -10.70 -10.23 -8.64
C VAL A 240 -11.00 -10.30 -7.13
N GLY A 241 -12.20 -9.90 -6.69
CA GLY A 241 -12.61 -9.94 -5.29
C GLY A 241 -11.93 -8.91 -4.40
N PHE A 242 -11.64 -7.71 -4.93
CA PHE A 242 -11.10 -6.56 -4.19
C PHE A 242 -12.21 -5.53 -3.95
N GLU A 243 -13.29 -5.92 -3.30
CA GLU A 243 -14.44 -5.06 -2.99
C GLU A 243 -14.06 -3.79 -2.21
N PRO A 244 -13.15 -3.83 -1.22
CA PRO A 244 -12.73 -2.61 -0.52
C PRO A 244 -12.07 -1.59 -1.46
N LEU A 245 -11.35 -2.06 -2.49
CA LEU A 245 -10.77 -1.21 -3.51
C LEU A 245 -11.83 -0.68 -4.48
N ALA A 246 -12.77 -1.52 -4.89
CA ALA A 246 -13.88 -1.12 -5.77
C ALA A 246 -14.81 -0.06 -5.12
N ALA A 247 -14.91 -0.07 -3.78
CA ALA A 247 -15.73 0.86 -3.01
C ALA A 247 -15.06 2.21 -2.72
N ARG A 248 -13.76 2.39 -3.01
CA ARG A 248 -13.09 3.69 -2.83
C ARG A 248 -13.74 4.73 -3.76
N VAL A 249 -14.24 5.81 -3.17
CA VAL A 249 -14.85 6.92 -3.92
C VAL A 249 -13.79 7.57 -4.82
N THR A 250 -14.19 7.81 -6.07
CA THR A 250 -13.49 8.58 -7.12
C THR A 250 -13.24 10.01 -6.71
#